data_AF-A0A062WWS9-F1
#
_entry.id   AF-A0A062WWS9-F1
#
_cell.length_a   1.000
_cell.length_b   1.000
_cell.length_c   1.000
_cell.angle_alpha   90.00
_cell.angle_beta   90.00
_cell.angle_gamma   90.00
#
_symmetry.space_group_name_H-M   'P 1'
#
loop_
_entity.id
_entity.type
_entity.pdbx_description
1 polymer ?
#
loop_
_entity_poly.entity_id
_entity_poly.type
_entity_poly.pdbx_seq_one_letter_code
_entity_poly.pdbx_strand_id
1 'polypeptide(L)' 'GGNGLHAKDVCRALGGGTEPRHVESMRARLKRLVERGVLTEPDPGLFVLPRPDPPATPEINSS' A
#
# COMPACT_ATOMS: atom_id res chain seq x y z
N GLY A 1 -11.68 -6.06 6.02
CA GLY A 1 -10.29 -6.31 5.59
C GLY A 1 -10.10 -5.60 4.27
N GLY A 2 -9.09 -4.75 4.16
CA GLY A 2 -8.87 -3.92 2.97
C GLY A 2 -8.52 -4.76 1.74
N ASN A 3 -8.94 -4.30 0.57
CA ASN A 3 -8.59 -4.85 -0.74
C ASN A 3 -7.11 -4.58 -1.06
N GLY A 4 -6.19 -5.23 -0.34
CA GLY A 4 -4.75 -5.14 -0.59
C GLY A 4 -4.34 -5.89 -1.85
N LEU A 5 -3.16 -5.55 -2.38
CA LEU A 5 -2.58 -6.24 -3.54
C LEU A 5 -1.27 -6.90 -3.15
N HIS A 6 -1.05 -8.13 -3.61
CA HIS A 6 0.29 -8.72 -3.57
C HIS A 6 1.17 -8.12 -4.67
N ALA A 7 2.50 -8.22 -4.51
CA ALA A 7 3.45 -7.70 -5.51
C ALA A 7 3.21 -8.25 -6.92
N LYS A 8 2.78 -9.52 -7.04
CA LYS A 8 2.42 -10.15 -8.32
C LYS A 8 1.18 -9.50 -8.95
N ASP A 9 0.19 -9.14 -8.15
CA ASP A 9 -1.04 -8.48 -8.63
C ASP A 9 -0.72 -7.08 -9.14
N VAL A 10 0.17 -6.36 -8.45
CA VAL A 10 0.66 -5.04 -8.89
C VAL A 10 1.44 -5.17 -10.21
N CYS A 11 2.33 -6.16 -10.35
CA CYS A 11 3.01 -6.42 -11.62
C CYS A 11 2.00 -6.61 -12.76
N ARG A 12 0.97 -7.44 -12.55
CA ARG A 12 -0.07 -7.71 -13.55
C ARG A 12 -0.88 -6.46 -13.90
N ALA A 13 -1.29 -5.70 -12.89
CA ALA A 13 -2.08 -4.48 -13.08
C ALA A 13 -1.33 -3.40 -13.87
N LEU A 14 -0.01 -3.33 -13.71
CA LEU A 14 0.86 -2.38 -14.41
C LEU A 14 1.38 -2.91 -15.76
N GLY A 15 0.90 -4.07 -16.23
CA GLY A 15 1.34 -4.67 -17.49
C GLY A 15 2.79 -5.18 -17.48
N GLY A 16 3.37 -5.39 -16.29
CA GLY A 16 4.69 -5.96 -16.11
C GLY A 16 4.70 -7.49 -16.18
N GLY A 17 5.88 -8.08 -16.37
CA GLY A 17 6.04 -9.53 -16.32
C GLY A 17 5.81 -10.09 -14.91
N THR A 18 5.31 -11.31 -14.81
CA THR A 18 5.07 -12.01 -13.53
C THR A 18 6.18 -13.00 -13.15
N GLU A 19 7.29 -12.99 -13.89
CA GLU A 19 8.48 -13.77 -13.56
C GLU A 19 9.02 -13.42 -12.16
N PRO A 20 9.66 -14.38 -11.44
CA PRO A 20 10.14 -14.16 -10.07
C PRO A 20 10.98 -12.89 -9.89
N ARG A 21 11.87 -12.58 -10.84
CA ARG A 21 12.70 -11.38 -10.81
C ARG A 21 11.89 -10.07 -10.84
N HIS A 22 10.78 -10.05 -11.57
CA HIS A 22 9.92 -8.88 -11.68
C HIS A 22 9.10 -8.69 -10.42
N VAL A 23 8.56 -9.79 -9.87
CA VAL A 23 7.81 -9.78 -8.62
C VAL A 23 8.68 -9.31 -7.47
N GLU A 24 9.92 -9.80 -7.35
CA GLU A 24 10.82 -9.37 -6.28
C GLU A 24 11.26 -7.91 -6.44
N SER A 25 11.54 -7.48 -7.67
CA SER A 25 11.82 -6.05 -7.95
C SER A 25 10.64 -5.16 -7.57
N MET A 26 9.41 -5.60 -7.85
CA MET A 26 8.20 -4.89 -7.46
C MET A 26 8.01 -4.90 -5.93
N ARG A 27 8.23 -6.04 -5.27
CA ARG A 27 8.18 -6.15 -3.81
C ARG A 27 9.13 -5.17 -3.15
N ALA A 28 10.37 -5.07 -3.62
CA ALA A 28 11.34 -4.10 -3.12
C ALA A 28 10.88 -2.64 -3.30
N ARG A 29 10.21 -2.30 -4.40
CA ARG A 29 9.62 -0.97 -4.60
C ARG A 29 8.45 -0.70 -3.65
N LEU A 30 7.56 -1.67 -3.47
CA LEU A 30 6.42 -1.55 -2.56
C LEU A 30 6.89 -1.40 -1.10
N LYS A 31 7.90 -2.17 -0.67
CA LYS A 31 8.53 -2.00 0.65
C LYS A 31 9.08 -0.59 0.87
N ARG A 32 9.73 0.02 -0.12
CA ARG A 32 10.19 1.42 -0.03
C ARG A 32 9.04 2.41 0.13
N LEU A 33 7.86 2.13 -0.44
CA LEU A 33 6.68 2.97 -0.23
C LEU A 33 6.10 2.81 1.17
N VAL A 34 6.20 1.60 1.75
CA VAL A 34 5.85 1.35 3.16
C VAL A 34 6.79 2.10 4.10
N GLU A 35 8.10 2.04 3.87
CA GLU A 35 9.10 2.78 4.66
C GLU A 35 8.88 4.30 4.62
N ARG A 36 8.27 4.80 3.55
CA ARG A 36 7.93 6.23 3.37
C ARG A 36 6.53 6.60 3.87
N GLY A 37 5.78 5.65 4.43
CA GLY A 37 4.41 5.87 4.94
C GLY A 37 3.34 6.05 3.85
N VAL A 38 3.65 5.74 2.59
CA VAL A 38 2.70 5.85 1.47
C VAL A 38 1.78 4.63 1.41
N LEU A 39 2.31 3.46 1.76
CA LEU A 39 1.57 2.19 1.85
C LEU A 39 1.73 1.60 3.26
N THR A 40 0.86 0.65 3.60
CA THR A 40 1.02 -0.23 4.75
C THR A 40 1.16 -1.68 4.29
N GLU A 41 1.80 -2.50 5.12
CA GLU A 41 1.92 -3.95 4.92
C GLU A 41 1.39 -4.66 6.17
N PRO A 42 0.06 -4.82 6.31
CA PRO A 42 -0.54 -5.45 7.48
C PRO A 42 -0.19 -6.93 7.61
N ASP A 43 0.01 -7.61 6.48
CA ASP A 43 0.43 -9.00 6.40
C ASP A 43 1.61 -9.11 5.43
N PRO A 44 2.56 -10.04 5.63
CA PRO A 44 3.72 -10.20 4.76
C PRO A 44 3.35 -10.30 3.28
N GLY A 45 3.81 -9.34 2.49
CA GLY A 45 3.58 -9.27 1.05
C GLY A 45 2.18 -8.79 0.63
N LEU A 46 1.32 -8.35 1.55
CA LEU A 46 0.04 -7.70 1.28
C LEU A 46 0.19 -6.20 1.45
N PHE A 47 0.04 -5.43 0.38
CA PHE A 47 0.20 -3.97 0.41
C PHE A 47 -1.14 -3.26 0.32
N VAL A 48 -1.38 -2.30 1.19
CA VAL A 48 -2.67 -1.58 1.32
C VAL A 48 -2.41 -0.07 1.39
N LEU A 49 -3.34 0.73 0.87
CA LEU A 49 -3.34 2.17 1.14
C LEU A 49 -3.64 2.43 2.62
N PRO A 50 -2.93 3.35 3.30
CA PRO A 50 -3.30 3.78 4.64
C PRO A 50 -4.74 4.28 4.63
N ARG A 51 -5.49 3.98 5.70
CA ARG A 51 -6.80 4.61 5.88
C ARG A 51 -6.54 6.11 6.03
N PRO A 52 -7.23 6.99 5.28
CA PRO A 52 -7.12 8.42 5.54
C PRO A 52 -7.47 8.66 7.00
N ASP A 53 -6.64 9.42 7.70
CA ASP A 53 -6.99 9.91 9.02
C ASP A 53 -8.34 10.65 8.87
N PRO A 54 -9.31 10.42 9.76
CA PRO A 54 -10.53 11.20 9.73
C PRO A 54 -10.10 12.67 9.76
N PRO A 55 -10.67 13.52 8.88
CA PRO A 55 -10.31 14.93 8.87
C PRO A 55 -10.49 15.42 10.30
N ALA A 56 -9.45 16.05 10.86
CA ALA A 56 -9.54 16.67 12.17
C ALA A 56 -10.69 17.67 12.09
N THR A 57 -11.88 17.25 12.53
CA THR A 57 -13.00 18.16 12.72
C THR A 57 -12.50 19.17 13.73
N PRO A 58 -12.37 20.46 13.39
CA PRO A 58 -12.14 21.44 14.42
C PRO A 58 -13.32 21.30 15.38
N GLU A 59 -13.03 20.93 16.63
CA GLU A 59 -13.99 20.95 17.72
C GLU A 59 -14.44 22.40 17.84
N ILE A 60 -15.55 22.74 17.17
CA ILE A 60 -16.15 24.06 17.29
C ILE A 60 -16.74 24.10 18.69
N ASN A 61 -15.94 24.56 19.64
CA ASN A 61 -16.34 24.86 21.00
C ASN A 61 -17.65 25.68 20.94
N SER A 62 -18.74 25.03 21.33
CA SER A 62 -20.02 25.70 21.53
C SER A 62 -19.95 26.37 22.89
N SER A 63 -20.02 27.70 22.87
CA SER A 63 -20.12 28.57 24.04
C SER A 63 -21.49 28.44 24.74
#